data_AF-A0AAD1ZGM1-F1
#
_entry.id   AF-A0AAD1ZGM1-F1
#
_cell.length_a   1.000
_cell.length_b   1.000
_cell.length_c   1.000
_cell.angle_alpha   90.00
_cell.angle_beta   90.00
_cell.angle_gamma   90.00
#
_symmetry.space_group_name_H-M   'P 1'
#
loop_
_entity.id
_entity.type
_entity.pdbx_description
1 polymer ?
#
loop_
_entity_poly.entity_id
_entity_poly.type
_entity_poly.pdbx_seq_one_letter_code
_entity_poly.pdbx_strand_id
1 'polypeptide(L)'
;MPLIVTIIVSVHVTSKKSAHTKLCARGHWRPHEDAKLKELVAQFGPQNWNLIAKKLQGRSGKSCRLRWFNQLDPRINRSAFTDEEEEALLAAHRVYGNKWSLIAKLFLGRTDNAVKNHWHQRANQYLQKKETCFLTAGIFHD
;
A
#
# COMPACT_ATOMS: atom_id res chain seq x y z
N MET A 1 -22.44 -35.29 -6.16
CA MET A 1 -23.61 -35.17 -5.27
C MET A 1 -23.39 -33.95 -4.38
N PRO A 2 -24.26 -32.93 -4.51
CA PRO A 2 -24.14 -31.63 -3.86
C PRO A 2 -24.57 -31.74 -2.39
N LEU A 3 -24.24 -30.74 -1.56
CA LEU A 3 -24.97 -30.19 -0.39
C LEU A 3 -23.98 -29.23 0.34
N ILE A 4 -24.18 -27.89 0.35
CA ILE A 4 -24.91 -27.13 1.40
C ILE A 4 -24.04 -27.12 2.69
N VAL A 5 -23.47 -26.05 3.27
CA VAL A 5 -23.81 -24.61 3.33
C VAL A 5 -22.58 -23.81 3.80
N THR A 6 -22.41 -22.63 3.26
CA THR A 6 -21.86 -21.43 3.89
C THR A 6 -22.16 -21.33 5.41
N ILE A 7 -21.19 -21.56 6.29
CA ILE A 7 -21.27 -21.11 7.69
C ILE A 7 -20.60 -19.73 7.76
N ILE A 8 -21.39 -18.71 7.42
CA ILE A 8 -21.19 -17.36 7.95
C ILE A 8 -21.53 -17.47 9.44
N VAL A 9 -20.52 -17.51 10.29
CA VAL A 9 -20.72 -17.18 11.71
C VAL A 9 -20.91 -15.66 11.75
N SER A 10 -22.17 -15.24 11.69
CA SER A 10 -22.61 -13.85 11.90
C SER A 10 -22.31 -13.47 13.35
N VAL A 11 -21.08 -13.05 13.63
CA VAL A 11 -20.76 -12.32 14.86
C VAL A 11 -21.41 -10.95 14.72
N HIS A 12 -22.58 -10.78 15.33
CA HIS A 12 -23.20 -9.48 15.51
C HIS A 12 -22.32 -8.64 16.45
N VAL A 13 -21.37 -7.91 15.87
CA VAL A 13 -20.63 -6.87 16.58
C VAL A 13 -21.57 -5.68 16.73
N THR A 14 -22.22 -5.59 17.88
CA THR A 14 -22.97 -4.39 18.28
C THR A 14 -21.96 -3.27 18.59
N SER A 15 -21.65 -2.45 17.58
CA SER A 15 -20.81 -1.27 17.75
C SER A 15 -21.56 -0.22 18.59
N LYS A 16 -21.23 -0.17 19.88
CA LYS A 16 -21.63 0.92 20.78
C LYS A 16 -21.17 2.26 20.17
N LYS A 17 -22.11 3.18 19.92
CA LYS A 17 -21.82 4.56 19.51
C LYS A 17 -21.13 5.27 20.68
N SER A 18 -19.88 5.68 20.50
CA SER A 18 -19.11 6.46 21.48
C SER A 18 -18.68 7.80 20.89
N ALA A 19 -18.76 8.81 21.76
CA ALA A 19 -18.61 10.25 21.63
C ALA A 19 -17.59 10.81 20.61
N HIS A 20 -17.89 12.03 20.15
CA HIS A 20 -17.07 12.91 19.33
C HIS A 20 -15.65 13.12 19.90
N THR A 21 -14.76 12.19 19.60
CA THR A 21 -13.33 12.46 19.50
C THR A 21 -13.06 12.67 18.02
N LYS A 22 -12.35 13.73 17.61
CA LYS A 22 -11.91 13.92 16.22
C LYS A 22 -10.92 12.81 15.84
N LEU A 23 -11.41 11.59 15.64
CA LEU A 23 -10.63 10.45 15.21
C LEU A 23 -10.18 10.77 13.78
N CYS A 24 -8.89 11.06 13.63
CA CYS A 24 -8.26 11.00 12.32
C CYS A 24 -8.57 9.61 11.76
N ALA A 25 -9.39 9.54 10.72
CA ALA A 25 -9.80 8.31 10.10
C ALA A 25 -8.55 7.55 9.66
N ARG A 26 -8.26 6.45 10.35
CA ARG A 26 -7.27 5.43 9.95
C ARG A 26 -7.77 4.56 8.79
N GLY A 27 -8.81 5.00 8.08
CA GLY A 27 -9.43 4.28 6.97
C GLY A 27 -8.66 4.41 5.67
N HIS A 28 -9.00 3.55 4.70
CA HIS A 28 -8.51 3.63 3.32
C HIS A 28 -8.79 5.02 2.71
N TRP A 29 -7.87 5.55 1.89
CA TRP A 29 -8.07 6.81 1.17
C TRP A 29 -9.13 6.63 0.09
N ARG A 30 -10.20 7.42 0.16
CA ARG A 30 -11.25 7.41 -0.85
C ARG A 30 -10.89 8.32 -2.03
N PRO A 31 -11.40 8.06 -3.24
CA PRO A 31 -11.13 8.91 -4.40
C PRO A 31 -11.47 10.40 -4.21
N HIS A 32 -12.55 10.71 -3.49
CA HIS A 32 -12.91 12.11 -3.19
C HIS A 32 -11.89 12.79 -2.26
N GLU A 33 -11.29 12.05 -1.33
CA GLU A 33 -10.24 12.56 -0.45
C GLU A 33 -8.96 12.84 -1.24
N ASP A 34 -8.61 11.96 -2.18
CA ASP A 34 -7.47 12.15 -3.08
C ASP A 34 -7.66 13.36 -3.99
N ALA A 35 -8.86 13.51 -4.56
CA ALA A 35 -9.22 14.67 -5.39
C ALA A 35 -9.09 15.97 -4.57
N LYS A 36 -9.64 15.98 -3.35
CA LYS A 36 -9.54 17.15 -2.48
C LYS A 36 -8.11 17.44 -2.04
N LEU A 37 -7.31 16.41 -1.76
CA LEU A 37 -5.91 16.57 -1.43
C LEU A 37 -5.12 17.17 -2.60
N LYS A 38 -5.38 16.73 -3.84
CA LYS A 38 -4.77 17.30 -5.06
C LYS A 38 -5.12 18.77 -5.24
N GLU A 39 -6.39 19.14 -5.09
CA GLU A 39 -6.85 20.53 -5.14
C GLU A 39 -6.14 21.39 -4.10
N LEU A 40 -6.10 20.94 -2.84
CA LEU A 40 -5.46 21.68 -1.75
C LEU A 40 -3.95 21.82 -1.95
N VAL A 41 -3.27 20.79 -2.48
CA VAL A 41 -1.84 20.88 -2.80
C VAL A 41 -1.59 21.81 -3.98
N ALA A 42 -2.46 21.83 -5.00
CA ALA A 42 -2.37 22.80 -6.09
C ALA A 42 -2.54 24.24 -5.58
N GLN A 43 -3.39 24.45 -4.57
CA GLN A 43 -3.64 25.78 -3.99
C GLN A 43 -2.54 26.26 -3.03
N PHE A 44 -2.04 25.39 -2.14
CA PHE A 44 -1.13 25.78 -1.04
C PHE A 44 0.31 25.29 -1.19
N GLY A 45 0.57 24.42 -2.18
CA GLY A 45 1.82 23.71 -2.35
C GLY A 45 2.02 22.53 -1.38
N PRO A 46 2.94 21.60 -1.68
CA PRO A 46 3.20 20.38 -0.89
C PRO A 46 4.12 20.64 0.33
N GLN A 47 3.83 21.69 1.10
CA GLN A 47 4.69 22.18 2.18
C GLN A 47 4.00 22.15 3.55
N ASN A 48 2.87 22.86 3.70
CA ASN A 48 2.19 23.01 4.98
C ASN A 48 1.06 21.99 5.14
N TRP A 49 1.44 20.74 5.39
CA TRP A 49 0.50 19.62 5.50
C TRP A 49 -0.51 19.76 6.64
N ASN A 50 -0.16 20.47 7.71
CA ASN A 50 -1.09 20.75 8.82
C ASN A 50 -2.20 21.70 8.39
N LEU A 51 -1.89 22.72 7.58
CA LEU A 51 -2.91 23.59 6.98
C LEU A 51 -3.82 22.81 6.03
N ILE A 52 -3.25 21.97 5.18
CA ILE A 52 -4.01 21.12 4.25
C ILE A 52 -4.95 20.18 5.03
N ALA A 53 -4.45 19.54 6.09
CA ALA A 53 -5.23 18.65 6.92
C ALA A 53 -6.40 19.35 7.64
N LYS A 54 -6.27 20.62 8.04
CA LYS A 54 -7.39 21.40 8.60
C LYS A 54 -8.55 21.53 7.60
N LYS A 55 -8.24 21.52 6.29
CA LYS A 55 -9.22 21.60 5.19
C LYS A 55 -9.66 20.22 4.66
N LEU A 56 -9.06 19.13 5.15
CA LEU A 56 -9.39 17.76 4.78
C LEU A 56 -9.83 16.98 6.04
N GLN A 57 -11.15 16.95 6.27
CA GLN A 57 -11.70 16.34 7.48
C GLN A 57 -11.29 14.87 7.61
N GLY A 58 -10.98 14.45 8.84
CA GLY A 58 -10.61 13.06 9.12
C GLY A 58 -9.19 12.66 8.72
N ARG A 59 -8.35 13.55 8.17
CA ARG A 59 -6.94 13.24 7.85
C ARG A 59 -5.99 14.14 8.62
N SER A 60 -4.87 13.57 9.08
CA SER A 60 -3.78 14.33 9.72
C SER A 60 -2.78 14.82 8.67
N GLY A 61 -2.02 15.87 9.00
CA GLY A 61 -0.97 16.40 8.11
C GLY A 61 0.04 15.33 7.71
N LYS A 62 0.44 14.47 8.66
CA LYS A 62 1.30 13.31 8.38
C LYS A 62 0.68 12.36 7.36
N SER A 63 -0.62 12.07 7.48
CA SER A 63 -1.34 11.21 6.53
C SER A 63 -1.39 11.84 5.13
N CYS A 64 -1.72 13.13 5.04
CA CYS A 64 -1.75 13.87 3.77
C CYS A 64 -0.38 13.86 3.08
N ARG A 65 0.69 14.16 3.83
CA ARG A 65 2.07 14.12 3.32
C ARG A 65 2.42 12.75 2.76
N LEU A 66 2.16 11.70 3.55
CA LEU A 66 2.47 10.33 3.18
C LEU A 66 1.70 9.91 1.92
N ARG A 67 0.42 10.24 1.85
CA ARG A 67 -0.43 9.96 0.68
C ARG A 67 0.09 10.66 -0.57
N TRP A 68 0.44 11.94 -0.45
CA TRP A 68 0.95 12.73 -1.56
C TRP A 68 2.23 12.12 -2.15
N PHE A 69 3.28 12.02 -1.34
CA PHE A 69 4.60 11.62 -1.82
C PHE A 69 4.72 10.13 -2.17
N ASN A 70 3.81 9.28 -1.71
CA ASN A 70 3.84 7.87 -2.07
C ASN A 70 2.93 7.51 -3.24
N GLN A 71 1.86 8.30 -3.50
CA GLN A 71 0.82 7.88 -4.46
C GLN A 71 0.21 8.98 -5.33
N LEU A 72 0.16 10.26 -4.92
CA LEU A 72 -0.58 11.29 -5.67
C LEU A 72 0.28 12.28 -6.44
N ASP A 73 1.53 12.48 -6.05
CA ASP A 73 2.45 13.39 -6.74
C ASP A 73 2.58 12.96 -8.21
N PRO A 74 2.34 13.86 -9.18
CA PRO A 74 2.41 13.52 -10.60
C PRO A 74 3.79 13.02 -11.05
N ARG A 75 4.85 13.34 -10.30
CA ARG A 75 6.23 12.89 -10.58
C ARG A 75 6.47 11.42 -10.28
N ILE A 76 5.53 10.75 -9.61
CA ILE A 76 5.65 9.32 -9.26
C ILE A 76 5.32 8.46 -10.48
N ASN A 77 6.24 7.56 -10.83
CA ASN A 77 6.01 6.51 -11.80
C ASN A 77 5.19 5.37 -11.18
N ARG A 78 4.00 5.13 -11.74
CA ARG A 78 3.02 4.12 -11.28
C ARG A 78 2.86 2.94 -12.24
N SER A 79 3.68 2.87 -13.30
CA SER A 79 3.68 1.73 -14.21
C SER A 79 4.09 0.43 -13.50
N ALA A 80 3.88 -0.73 -14.12
CA ALA A 80 4.45 -1.98 -13.62
C ALA A 80 5.99 -1.87 -13.58
N PHE A 81 6.63 -2.64 -12.69
CA PHE A 81 8.10 -2.78 -12.75
C PHE A 81 8.46 -3.52 -14.03
N THR A 82 9.43 -2.99 -14.75
CA THR A 82 10.02 -3.64 -15.94
C THR A 82 11.01 -4.73 -15.51
N ASP A 83 11.32 -5.67 -16.40
CA ASP A 83 12.27 -6.75 -16.12
C ASP A 83 13.66 -6.19 -15.77
N GLU A 84 14.07 -5.08 -16.41
CA GLU A 84 15.31 -4.38 -16.09
C GLU A 84 15.27 -3.77 -14.68
N GLU A 85 14.15 -3.16 -14.29
CA GLU A 85 13.95 -2.66 -12.93
C GLU A 85 13.93 -3.82 -11.91
N GLU A 86 13.37 -4.98 -12.26
CA GLU A 86 13.37 -6.16 -11.39
C GLU A 86 14.79 -6.68 -11.14
N GLU A 87 15.60 -6.80 -12.19
CA GLU A 87 16.99 -7.27 -12.05
C GLU A 87 17.84 -6.27 -11.26
N ALA A 88 17.68 -4.97 -11.54
CA ALA A 88 18.33 -3.92 -10.77
C ALA A 88 17.94 -3.97 -9.28
N LEU A 89 16.68 -4.28 -8.98
CA LEU A 89 16.21 -4.41 -7.61
C LEU A 89 16.84 -5.60 -6.90
N LEU A 90 16.92 -6.76 -7.57
CA LEU A 90 17.55 -7.96 -7.01
C LEU A 90 19.03 -7.72 -6.73
N ALA A 91 19.75 -7.13 -7.68
CA ALA A 91 21.16 -6.78 -7.50
C ALA A 91 21.36 -5.79 -6.35
N ALA A 92 20.57 -4.70 -6.31
CA ALA A 92 20.66 -3.70 -5.26
C ALA A 92 20.30 -4.26 -3.87
N HIS A 93 19.31 -5.15 -3.77
CA HIS A 93 18.93 -5.78 -2.51
C HIS A 93 20.02 -6.71 -1.97
N ARG A 94 20.70 -7.48 -2.84
CA ARG A 94 21.86 -8.29 -2.44
C ARG A 94 22.97 -7.46 -1.79
N VAL A 95 23.18 -6.23 -2.26
CA VAL A 95 24.24 -5.34 -1.76
C VAL A 95 23.78 -4.54 -0.52
N TYR A 96 22.58 -3.98 -0.55
CA TYR A 96 22.13 -3.00 0.44
C TYR A 96 21.09 -3.54 1.45
N GLY A 97 20.51 -4.71 1.20
CA GLY A 97 19.41 -5.27 1.98
C GLY A 97 18.16 -4.39 1.95
N ASN A 98 17.48 -4.26 3.08
CA ASN A 98 16.20 -3.53 3.20
C ASN A 98 16.36 -2.00 3.29
N LYS A 99 17.41 -1.42 2.71
CA LYS A 99 17.66 0.03 2.67
C LYS A 99 16.86 0.68 1.53
N TRP A 100 15.53 0.61 1.61
CA TRP A 100 14.62 1.01 0.53
C TRP A 100 14.81 2.44 0.02
N SER A 101 15.05 3.39 0.92
CA SER A 101 15.28 4.79 0.55
C SER A 101 16.59 5.00 -0.20
N LEU A 102 17.58 4.12 -0.02
CA LEU A 102 18.81 4.11 -0.81
C LEU A 102 18.56 3.46 -2.17
N ILE A 103 17.93 2.28 -2.16
CA ILE A 103 17.64 1.51 -3.37
C ILE A 103 16.74 2.31 -4.32
N ALA A 104 15.71 2.99 -3.83
CA ALA A 104 14.81 3.80 -4.65
C ALA A 104 15.48 4.91 -5.45
N LYS A 105 16.68 5.36 -5.05
CA LYS A 105 17.45 6.35 -5.82
C LYS A 105 17.94 5.80 -7.16
N LEU A 106 17.99 4.48 -7.32
CA LEU A 106 18.35 3.80 -8.57
C LEU A 106 17.18 3.77 -9.57
N PHE A 107 15.96 4.11 -9.12
CA PHE A 107 14.74 3.97 -9.90
C PHE A 107 14.09 5.34 -10.10
N LEU A 108 14.23 5.89 -11.30
CA LEU A 108 13.70 7.22 -11.61
C LEU A 108 12.17 7.27 -11.43
N GLY A 109 11.72 8.17 -10.56
CA GLY A 109 10.30 8.37 -10.26
C GLY A 109 9.66 7.28 -9.40
N ARG A 110 10.38 6.23 -8.97
CA ARG A 110 9.86 5.25 -8.00
C ARG A 110 10.09 5.74 -6.57
N THR A 111 9.15 5.42 -5.70
CA THR A 111 9.27 5.71 -4.26
C THR A 111 9.87 4.52 -3.53
N ASP A 112 10.51 4.76 -2.39
CA ASP A 112 10.97 3.71 -1.47
C ASP A 112 9.83 2.77 -1.06
N ASN A 113 8.62 3.32 -0.91
CA ASN A 113 7.44 2.52 -0.65
C ASN A 113 7.04 1.63 -1.85
N ALA A 114 7.15 2.11 -3.09
CA ALA A 114 6.88 1.31 -4.28
C ALA A 114 7.87 0.14 -4.40
N VAL A 115 9.16 0.41 -4.21
CA VAL A 115 10.24 -0.60 -4.24
C VAL A 115 10.01 -1.69 -3.19
N LYS A 116 9.81 -1.30 -1.92
CA LYS A 116 9.51 -2.25 -0.84
C LYS A 116 8.26 -3.08 -1.12
N ASN A 117 7.21 -2.45 -1.63
CA ASN A 117 5.97 -3.16 -1.93
C ASN A 117 6.16 -4.19 -3.05
N HIS A 118 6.88 -3.83 -4.11
CA HIS A 118 7.17 -4.75 -5.20
C HIS A 118 8.02 -5.94 -4.73
N TRP A 119 9.04 -5.69 -3.89
CA TRP A 119 9.81 -6.77 -3.24
C TRP A 119 8.93 -7.75 -2.46
N HIS A 120 8.02 -7.26 -1.61
CA HIS A 120 7.13 -8.12 -0.84
C HIS A 120 6.11 -8.87 -1.72
N GLN A 121 5.58 -8.23 -2.77
CA GLN A 121 4.70 -8.88 -3.74
C GLN A 121 5.42 -10.06 -4.40
N ARG A 122 6.65 -9.85 -4.86
CA ARG A 122 7.50 -10.90 -5.42
C ARG A 122 7.75 -12.03 -4.42
N ALA A 123 8.15 -11.71 -3.18
CA ALA A 123 8.39 -12.72 -2.13
C ALA A 123 7.14 -13.56 -1.84
N ASN A 124 5.96 -12.94 -1.75
CA ASN A 124 4.69 -13.63 -1.54
C ASN A 124 4.33 -14.55 -2.71
N GLN A 125 4.57 -14.12 -3.96
CA GLN A 125 4.36 -14.98 -5.13
C GLN A 125 5.24 -16.22 -5.09
N TYR A 126 6.49 -16.12 -4.61
CA TYR A 126 7.36 -17.29 -4.43
C TYR A 126 6.83 -18.25 -3.36
N LEU A 127 6.35 -17.73 -2.23
CA LEU A 127 5.75 -18.55 -1.16
C LEU A 127 4.50 -19.28 -1.65
N GLN A 128 3.59 -18.56 -2.32
CA GLN A 128 2.39 -19.15 -2.91
C GLN A 128 2.73 -20.20 -3.96
N LYS A 129 3.70 -19.93 -4.85
CA LYS A 129 4.16 -20.92 -5.85
C LYS A 129 4.70 -22.18 -5.18
N LYS A 130 5.44 -22.07 -4.09
CA LYS A 130 5.90 -23.23 -3.31
C LYS A 130 4.71 -24.00 -2.76
N GLU A 131 3.78 -23.35 -2.07
CA GLU A 131 2.57 -23.98 -1.52
C GLU A 131 1.74 -24.68 -2.61
N THR A 132 1.52 -24.03 -3.76
CA THR A 132 0.82 -24.64 -4.89
C THR A 132 1.60 -25.81 -5.47
N CYS A 133 2.93 -25.70 -5.62
CA CYS A 133 3.76 -26.81 -6.09
C CYS A 133 3.70 -28.00 -5.14
N PHE A 134 3.71 -27.78 -3.81
CA PHE A 134 3.54 -28.82 -2.81
C PHE A 134 2.16 -29.49 -2.88
N LEU A 135 1.09 -28.70 -3.06
CA LEU A 135 -0.27 -29.23 -3.22
C LEU A 135 -0.45 -30.01 -4.53
N THR A 136 0.17 -29.56 -5.63
CA THR A 136 0.11 -30.26 -6.93
C THR A 136 1.03 -31.47 -7.00
N ALA A 137 2.08 -31.53 -6.17
CA ALA A 137 3.02 -32.66 -6.11
C ALA A 137 2.50 -33.87 -5.31
N GLY A 138 1.30 -33.79 -4.72
CA GLY A 138 0.53 -34.94 -4.27
C GLY A 138 1.32 -36.01 -3.51
N ILE A 139 1.80 -35.71 -2.29
CA ILE A 139 1.92 -36.77 -1.28
C ILE A 139 0.51 -36.98 -0.72
N PHE A 140 -0.29 -37.78 -1.42
CA PHE A 140 -1.32 -38.56 -0.77
C PHE A 140 -0.58 -39.57 0.11
N HIS A 141 -0.55 -39.32 1.41
CA HIS A 141 -0.19 -40.34 2.38
C HIS A 141 -1.47 -41.14 2.63
N ASP A 142 -1.45 -42.42 2.23
CA ASP A 142 -2.35 -43.46 2.74
C ASP A 142 -2.21 -43.54 4.27
#